data_AF-A0A1Y0IS02-F1
#
_entry.id   AF-A0A1Y0IS02-F1
#
_cell.length_a   1.000
_cell.length_b   1.000
_cell.length_c   1.000
_cell.angle_alpha   90.00
_cell.angle_beta   90.00
_cell.angle_gamma   90.00
#
_symmetry.space_group_name_H-M   'P 1'
#
loop_
_entity.id
_entity.type
_entity.pdbx_description
1 polymer ?
#
loop_
_entity_poly.entity_id
_entity_poly.type
_entity_poly.pdbx_seq_one_letter_code
_entity_poly.pdbx_strand_id
1 'polypeptide(L)'
;MNMDQLALLLRLLLAFLFFTTAWSKLKKMGEHIGIVEDYKILPKRLVKPFAKGEVYFELSLSLLLIVGIYQDLTALAAVLLLLIYTTAITVNLLRGRKEISCGCGGAAGNHQLSGWLVLRNAVLIVLAMIVYAVNTPLLSADALLSGYSIAAVLGLEMWVLLLAAVAAMFVWTIVNEMQAISNEMRSFWERG
;
A
#
# COMPACT_ATOMS: atom_id res chain seq x y z
N MET A 1 24.02 -3.11 3.10
CA MET A 1 22.78 -2.52 3.62
C MET A 1 22.65 -2.93 5.07
N ASN A 2 22.66 -1.97 6.00
CA ASN A 2 22.46 -2.26 7.42
C ASN A 2 20.96 -2.44 7.74
N MET A 3 20.65 -2.90 8.95
CA MET A 3 19.27 -3.22 9.35
C MET A 3 18.36 -1.99 9.30
N ASP A 4 18.88 -0.83 9.69
CA ASP A 4 18.14 0.44 9.68
C ASP A 4 17.78 0.92 8.27
N GLN A 5 18.70 0.78 7.31
CA GLN A 5 18.45 1.09 5.90
C GLN A 5 17.40 0.16 5.31
N LEU A 6 17.48 -1.14 5.62
CA LEU A 6 16.49 -2.11 5.17
C LEU A 6 15.10 -1.76 5.73
N ALA A 7 14.99 -1.50 7.04
CA ALA A 7 13.72 -1.13 7.66
C ALA A 7 13.16 0.17 7.09
N LEU A 8 13.99 1.18 6.82
CA LEU A 8 13.55 2.42 6.17
C LEU A 8 13.00 2.14 4.76
N LEU A 9 13.71 1.34 3.96
CA LEU A 9 13.25 0.96 2.62
C LEU A 9 11.90 0.25 2.66
N LEU A 10 11.74 -0.73 3.56
CA LEU A 10 10.49 -1.45 3.73
C LEU A 10 9.36 -0.52 4.18
N ARG A 11 9.65 0.40 5.10
CA ARG A 11 8.70 1.42 5.58
C ARG A 11 8.22 2.31 4.43
N LEU A 12 9.14 2.82 3.61
CA LEU A 12 8.81 3.66 2.46
C LEU A 12 8.09 2.89 1.35
N LEU A 13 8.44 1.62 1.12
CA LEU A 13 7.75 0.75 0.17
C LEU A 13 6.29 0.55 0.60
N LEU A 14 6.05 0.21 1.87
CA LEU A 14 4.70 0.06 2.42
C LEU A 14 3.93 1.38 2.34
N ALA A 15 4.58 2.49 2.68
CA ALA A 15 3.98 3.81 2.62
C ALA A 15 3.54 4.17 1.18
N PHE A 16 4.40 3.94 0.20
CA PHE A 16 4.09 4.17 -1.21
C PHE A 16 2.94 3.28 -1.70
N LEU A 17 2.95 2.00 -1.31
CA LEU A 17 1.87 1.07 -1.64
C LEU A 17 0.53 1.56 -1.08
N PHE A 18 0.43 1.86 0.21
CA PHE A 18 -0.79 2.36 0.83
C PHE A 18 -1.22 3.72 0.29
N PHE A 19 -0.27 4.61 0.00
CA PHE A 19 -0.59 5.93 -0.56
C PHE A 19 -1.23 5.81 -1.95
N THR A 20 -0.61 5.04 -2.85
CA THR A 20 -1.10 4.91 -4.23
C THR A 20 -2.44 4.17 -4.31
N THR A 21 -2.63 3.15 -3.47
CA THR A 21 -3.88 2.40 -3.35
C THR A 21 -5.01 3.28 -2.78
N ALA A 22 -4.77 3.97 -1.66
CA ALA A 22 -5.72 4.92 -1.09
C ALA A 22 -6.08 6.04 -2.08
N TRP A 23 -5.08 6.61 -2.77
CA TRP A 23 -5.30 7.64 -3.78
C TRP A 23 -6.17 7.16 -4.95
N SER A 24 -5.93 5.93 -5.41
CA SER A 24 -6.75 5.30 -6.44
C SER A 24 -8.21 5.11 -5.98
N LYS A 25 -8.41 4.63 -4.75
CA LYS A 25 -9.74 4.45 -4.14
C LYS A 25 -10.45 5.78 -3.89
N LEU A 26 -9.74 6.83 -3.49
CA LEU A 26 -10.31 8.17 -3.33
C LEU A 26 -10.89 8.71 -4.64
N LYS A 27 -10.14 8.58 -5.74
CA LYS A 27 -10.60 9.02 -7.08
C LYS A 27 -11.80 8.21 -7.57
N LYS A 28 -11.87 6.93 -7.21
CA LYS A 28 -12.90 5.98 -7.67
C LYS A 28 -13.71 5.40 -6.52
N MET A 29 -14.13 6.26 -5.59
CA MET A 29 -14.79 5.82 -4.35
C MET A 29 -16.07 5.01 -4.60
N GLY A 30 -16.82 5.32 -5.67
CA GLY A 30 -18.00 4.54 -6.05
C GLY A 30 -17.67 3.10 -6.44
N GLU A 31 -16.57 2.89 -7.17
CA GLU A 31 -16.08 1.56 -7.55
C GLU A 31 -15.64 0.79 -6.31
N HIS A 32 -14.90 1.44 -5.40
CA HIS A 32 -14.45 0.82 -4.15
C HIS A 32 -15.63 0.40 -3.25
N ILE A 33 -16.66 1.25 -3.13
CA ILE A 33 -17.89 0.90 -2.40
C ILE A 33 -18.55 -0.34 -3.01
N GLY A 34 -18.65 -0.41 -4.34
CA GLY A 34 -19.20 -1.57 -5.05
C GLY A 34 -18.39 -2.84 -4.79
N ILE A 35 -17.06 -2.74 -4.83
CA ILE A 35 -16.16 -3.86 -4.51
C ILE A 35 -16.38 -4.32 -3.06
N VAL A 36 -16.42 -3.41 -2.08
CA VAL A 36 -16.66 -3.77 -0.67
C VAL A 36 -18.05 -4.43 -0.50
N GLU A 37 -19.08 -3.98 -1.22
CA GLU A 37 -20.39 -4.64 -1.24
C GLU A 37 -20.30 -6.06 -1.82
N ASP A 38 -19.55 -6.22 -2.90
CA ASP A 38 -19.36 -7.50 -3.57
C ASP A 38 -18.68 -8.53 -2.69
N TYR A 39 -17.88 -8.14 -1.69
CA TYR A 39 -17.31 -9.10 -0.75
C TYR A 39 -18.38 -9.80 0.12
N LYS A 40 -19.59 -9.24 0.25
CA LYS A 40 -20.70 -9.81 1.05
C LYS A 40 -20.26 -10.25 2.45
N ILE A 41 -19.44 -9.42 3.10
CA ILE A 41 -19.00 -9.61 4.50
C ILE A 41 -19.78 -8.69 5.43
N LEU A 42 -19.97 -7.43 5.03
CA LEU A 42 -20.65 -6.41 5.82
C LEU A 42 -22.13 -6.29 5.43
N PRO A 43 -23.02 -5.93 6.38
CA PRO A 43 -24.39 -5.57 6.05
C PRO A 43 -24.41 -4.28 5.20
N LYS A 44 -25.36 -4.17 4.25
CA LYS A 44 -25.45 -3.06 3.29
C LYS A 44 -25.34 -1.65 3.91
N ARG A 45 -25.89 -1.46 5.11
CA ARG A 45 -25.85 -0.18 5.84
C ARG A 45 -24.42 0.23 6.25
N LEU A 46 -23.52 -0.74 6.45
CA LEU A 46 -22.14 -0.51 6.88
C LEU A 46 -21.14 -0.43 5.72
N VAL A 47 -21.51 -0.86 4.52
CA VAL A 47 -20.60 -0.87 3.35
C VAL A 47 -20.02 0.52 3.09
N LYS A 48 -20.88 1.53 2.92
CA LYS A 48 -20.45 2.90 2.60
C LYS A 48 -19.60 3.56 3.70
N PRO A 49 -19.98 3.53 4.99
CA PRO A 49 -19.13 4.12 6.03
C PRO A 49 -17.81 3.36 6.19
N PHE A 50 -17.81 2.03 6.10
CA PHE A 50 -16.59 1.24 6.16
C PHE A 50 -15.66 1.56 4.99
N ALA A 51 -16.15 1.52 3.75
CA ALA A 51 -15.34 1.79 2.56
C ALA A 51 -14.69 3.17 2.60
N LYS A 52 -15.42 4.21 3.03
CA LYS A 52 -14.84 5.55 3.22
C LYS A 52 -13.83 5.59 4.36
N GLY A 53 -14.20 5.04 5.52
CA GLY A 53 -13.34 5.04 6.70
C GLY A 53 -12.02 4.31 6.45
N GLU A 54 -12.08 3.17 5.77
CA GLU A 54 -10.91 2.38 5.39
C GLU A 54 -9.97 3.16 4.47
N VAL A 55 -10.48 3.87 3.46
CA VAL A 55 -9.63 4.68 2.56
C VAL A 55 -8.96 5.84 3.29
N TYR A 56 -9.69 6.55 4.16
CA TYR A 56 -9.07 7.61 4.97
C TYR A 56 -8.03 7.04 5.93
N PHE A 57 -8.30 5.89 6.53
CA PHE A 57 -7.37 5.20 7.41
C PHE A 57 -6.11 4.78 6.66
N GLU A 58 -6.24 4.16 5.48
CA GLU A 58 -5.13 3.78 4.62
C GLU A 58 -4.28 4.98 4.19
N LEU A 59 -4.92 6.11 3.86
CA LEU A 59 -4.22 7.34 3.53
C LEU A 59 -3.46 7.90 4.75
N SER A 60 -4.11 8.04 5.89
CA SER A 60 -3.47 8.53 7.12
C SER A 60 -2.30 7.64 7.54
N LEU A 61 -2.48 6.32 7.46
CA LEU A 61 -1.44 5.33 7.72
C LEU A 61 -0.24 5.52 6.80
N SER A 62 -0.48 5.73 5.50
CA SER A 62 0.59 5.96 4.53
C SER A 62 1.42 7.21 4.87
N LEU A 63 0.77 8.31 5.25
CA LEU A 63 1.45 9.55 5.61
C LEU A 63 2.29 9.40 6.88
N LEU A 64 1.76 8.71 7.91
CA LEU A 64 2.48 8.43 9.14
C LEU A 64 3.74 7.58 8.89
N LEU A 65 3.67 6.58 7.98
CA LEU A 65 4.83 5.78 7.58
C LEU A 65 5.89 6.61 6.83
N ILE A 66 5.48 7.56 5.99
CA ILE A 66 6.42 8.46 5.28
C ILE A 66 7.20 9.30 6.28
N VAL A 67 6.49 9.96 7.21
CA VAL A 67 7.11 10.88 8.18
C VAL A 67 7.81 10.13 9.32
N GLY A 68 7.46 8.87 9.55
CA GLY A 68 7.99 8.06 10.65
C GLY A 68 7.56 8.60 12.01
N ILE A 69 6.26 8.86 12.15
CA ILE A 69 5.58 9.25 13.40
C ILE A 69 4.79 8.04 13.93
N TYR A 70 4.84 7.82 15.24
CA TYR A 70 4.25 6.67 15.92
C TYR A 70 4.59 5.36 15.20
N GLN A 71 5.88 5.13 14.91
CA GLN A 71 6.30 4.03 14.02
C GLN A 71 5.73 2.68 14.44
N ASP A 72 5.79 2.35 15.72
CA ASP A 72 5.29 1.08 16.26
C ASP A 72 3.79 0.90 15.99
N LEU A 73 3.00 1.92 16.34
CA LEU A 73 1.56 1.90 16.16
C LEU A 73 1.17 1.83 14.69
N THR A 74 1.88 2.59 13.85
CA THR A 74 1.65 2.67 12.42
C THR A 74 2.02 1.35 11.73
N ALA A 75 3.11 0.69 12.12
CA ALA A 75 3.48 -0.63 11.60
C ALA A 75 2.46 -1.71 12.01
N LEU A 76 1.99 -1.71 13.26
CA LEU A 76 0.94 -2.63 13.72
C LEU A 76 -0.41 -2.38 13.03
N ALA A 77 -0.76 -1.11 12.80
CA ALA A 77 -1.95 -0.74 12.05
C ALA A 77 -1.89 -1.23 10.58
N ALA A 78 -0.72 -1.18 9.95
CA ALA A 78 -0.51 -1.77 8.61
C ALA A 78 -0.70 -3.28 8.61
N VAL A 79 -0.15 -3.99 9.60
CA VAL A 79 -0.38 -5.43 9.77
C VAL A 79 -1.85 -5.74 9.92
N LEU A 80 -2.57 -5.01 10.77
CA LEU A 80 -3.99 -5.20 10.99
C LEU A 80 -4.80 -4.97 9.70
N LEU A 81 -4.52 -3.91 8.97
CA LEU A 81 -5.19 -3.61 7.71
C LEU A 81 -4.97 -4.73 6.68
N LEU A 82 -3.72 -5.18 6.53
CA LEU A 82 -3.38 -6.29 5.63
C LEU A 82 -4.05 -7.60 6.06
N LEU A 83 -4.18 -7.87 7.36
CA LEU A 83 -4.90 -9.03 7.87
C LEU A 83 -6.39 -8.96 7.56
N ILE A 84 -7.01 -7.79 7.68
CA ILE A 84 -8.42 -7.58 7.29
C ILE A 84 -8.60 -7.90 5.80
N TYR A 85 -7.75 -7.34 4.93
CA TYR A 85 -7.77 -7.63 3.49
C TYR A 85 -7.56 -9.11 3.19
N THR A 86 -6.55 -9.72 3.81
CA THR A 86 -6.22 -11.13 3.60
C THR A 86 -7.37 -12.04 4.03
N THR A 87 -8.00 -11.74 5.17
CA THR A 87 -9.16 -12.47 5.67
C THR A 87 -10.34 -12.32 4.71
N ALA A 88 -10.63 -11.10 4.27
CA ALA A 88 -11.73 -10.81 3.36
C ALA A 88 -11.59 -11.53 2.01
N ILE A 89 -10.37 -11.54 1.45
CA ILE A 89 -10.02 -12.28 0.23
C ILE A 89 -10.16 -13.78 0.46
N THR A 90 -9.55 -14.31 1.53
CA THR A 90 -9.55 -15.74 1.83
C THR A 90 -10.97 -16.27 2.02
N VAL A 91 -11.82 -15.56 2.76
CA VAL A 91 -13.23 -15.92 2.95
C VAL A 91 -13.98 -16.00 1.62
N ASN A 92 -13.76 -15.07 0.69
CA ASN A 92 -14.43 -15.10 -0.62
C ASN A 92 -13.85 -16.17 -1.55
N LEU A 93 -12.54 -16.47 -1.46
CA LEU A 93 -11.93 -17.61 -2.16
C LEU A 93 -12.53 -18.93 -1.69
N LEU A 94 -12.70 -19.12 -0.39
CA LEU A 94 -13.34 -20.31 0.20
C LEU A 94 -14.82 -20.43 -0.19
N ARG A 95 -15.50 -19.29 -0.43
CA ARG A 95 -16.87 -19.25 -0.98
C ARG A 95 -16.93 -19.45 -2.51
N GLY A 96 -15.79 -19.71 -3.17
CA GLY A 96 -15.71 -19.90 -4.62
C GLY A 96 -15.87 -18.62 -5.46
N ARG A 97 -15.84 -17.43 -4.84
CA ARG A 97 -16.12 -16.15 -5.50
C ARG A 97 -14.83 -15.52 -6.05
N LYS A 98 -14.24 -16.15 -7.07
CA LYS A 98 -12.96 -15.73 -7.65
C LYS A 98 -13.07 -14.54 -8.61
N GLU A 99 -14.23 -14.39 -9.26
CA GLU A 99 -14.47 -13.34 -10.28
C GLU A 99 -14.57 -11.92 -9.72
N ILE A 100 -14.59 -11.74 -8.39
CA ILE A 100 -14.64 -10.41 -7.78
C ILE A 100 -13.26 -9.74 -7.78
N SER A 101 -13.23 -8.42 -7.87
CA SER A 101 -12.00 -7.65 -7.83
C SER A 101 -11.41 -7.59 -6.41
N CYS A 102 -10.09 -7.59 -6.29
CA CYS A 102 -9.39 -7.36 -5.04
C CYS A 102 -9.56 -5.93 -4.51
N GLY A 103 -9.82 -4.97 -5.40
CA GLY A 103 -10.02 -3.54 -5.06
C GLY A 103 -8.80 -2.83 -4.50
N CYS A 104 -7.58 -3.35 -4.67
CA CYS A 104 -6.39 -2.72 -4.13
C CYS A 104 -6.04 -1.43 -4.88
N GLY A 105 -6.11 -1.41 -6.22
CA GLY A 105 -5.82 -0.25 -7.06
C GLY A 105 -4.35 0.20 -6.99
N GLY A 106 -4.06 1.41 -7.49
CA GLY A 106 -2.74 2.04 -7.36
C GLY A 106 -1.57 1.16 -7.83
N ALA A 107 -0.47 1.16 -7.08
CA ALA A 107 0.69 0.31 -7.37
C ALA A 107 0.42 -1.19 -7.16
N ALA A 108 -0.62 -1.55 -6.40
CA ALA A 108 -1.01 -2.93 -6.14
C ALA A 108 -1.82 -3.58 -7.27
N GLY A 109 -2.33 -2.76 -8.20
CA GLY A 109 -3.21 -3.18 -9.29
C GLY A 109 -4.62 -3.61 -8.83
N ASN A 110 -5.49 -3.82 -9.81
CA ASN A 110 -6.80 -4.45 -9.61
C ASN A 110 -6.79 -5.80 -10.33
N HIS A 111 -6.97 -6.88 -9.57
CA HIS A 111 -6.92 -8.25 -10.05
C HIS A 111 -8.11 -9.03 -9.51
N GLN A 112 -8.50 -10.09 -10.21
CA GLN A 112 -9.44 -11.08 -9.69
C GLN A 112 -8.87 -11.78 -8.45
N LEU A 113 -9.75 -12.28 -7.58
CA LEU A 113 -9.31 -12.97 -6.37
C LEU A 113 -8.57 -14.26 -6.71
N SER A 114 -7.37 -14.39 -6.14
CA SER A 114 -6.52 -15.56 -6.30
C SER A 114 -5.73 -15.84 -5.04
N GLY A 115 -5.28 -17.09 -4.86
CA GLY A 115 -4.38 -17.46 -3.76
C GLY A 115 -3.06 -16.69 -3.77
N TRP A 116 -2.63 -16.19 -4.95
CA TRP A 116 -1.47 -15.32 -5.06
C TRP A 116 -1.63 -14.02 -4.26
N LEU A 117 -2.83 -13.43 -4.22
CA LEU A 117 -3.08 -12.22 -3.42
C LEU A 117 -2.92 -12.47 -1.92
N VAL A 118 -3.31 -13.67 -1.46
CA VAL A 118 -3.12 -14.08 -0.06
C VAL A 118 -1.63 -14.17 0.26
N LEU A 119 -0.84 -14.81 -0.61
CA LEU A 119 0.61 -14.88 -0.45
C LEU A 119 1.27 -13.50 -0.49
N ARG A 120 0.89 -12.64 -1.44
CA ARG A 120 1.36 -11.25 -1.53
C ARG A 120 1.10 -10.50 -0.23
N ASN A 121 -0.12 -10.57 0.30
CA ASN A 121 -0.44 -9.88 1.54
C ASN A 121 0.30 -10.50 2.74
N ALA A 122 0.50 -11.82 2.78
CA ALA A 122 1.30 -12.47 3.81
C ALA A 122 2.76 -11.97 3.80
N VAL A 123 3.35 -11.80 2.61
CA VAL A 123 4.67 -11.17 2.47
C VAL A 123 4.64 -9.74 3.00
N LEU A 124 3.67 -8.91 2.59
CA LEU A 124 3.56 -7.53 3.08
C LEU A 124 3.39 -7.44 4.60
N ILE A 125 2.66 -8.40 5.22
CA ILE A 125 2.54 -8.50 6.68
C ILE A 125 3.90 -8.77 7.31
N VAL A 126 4.69 -9.70 6.78
CA VAL A 126 6.04 -9.97 7.27
C VAL A 126 6.93 -8.73 7.14
N LEU A 127 6.86 -8.01 6.02
CA LEU A 127 7.61 -6.77 5.85
C LEU A 127 7.20 -5.70 6.88
N ALA A 128 5.90 -5.55 7.16
CA ALA A 128 5.41 -4.63 8.18
C ALA A 128 5.86 -5.03 9.60
N MET A 129 5.93 -6.34 9.88
CA MET A 129 6.47 -6.86 11.14
C MET A 129 7.97 -6.61 11.28
N ILE A 130 8.74 -6.64 10.18
CA ILE A 130 10.17 -6.26 10.21
C ILE A 130 10.30 -4.77 10.51
N VAL A 131 9.47 -3.91 9.90
CA VAL A 131 9.46 -2.47 10.20
C VAL A 131 9.16 -2.22 11.68
N TYR A 132 8.17 -2.91 12.23
CA TYR A 132 7.84 -2.87 13.66
C TYR A 132 9.01 -3.32 14.55
N ALA A 133 9.63 -4.46 14.22
CA ALA A 133 10.69 -5.03 15.06
C ALA A 133 11.99 -4.22 15.06
N VAL A 134 12.31 -3.54 13.96
CA VAL A 134 13.55 -2.76 13.84
C VAL A 134 13.40 -1.34 14.39
N ASN A 135 12.26 -0.69 14.18
CA ASN A 135 11.98 0.69 14.60
C ASN A 135 13.16 1.66 14.31
N THR A 136 13.38 1.91 13.01
CA THR A 136 14.56 2.65 12.56
C THR A 136 14.50 4.14 12.92
N PRO A 137 15.57 4.73 13.49
CA PRO A 137 15.63 6.17 13.75
C PRO A 137 15.81 6.99 12.47
N LEU A 138 16.11 6.35 11.34
CA LEU A 138 16.30 7.03 10.06
C LEU A 138 14.99 7.61 9.55
N LEU A 139 15.05 8.87 9.09
CA LEU A 139 13.92 9.63 8.57
C LEU A 139 12.69 9.54 9.49
N SER A 140 12.89 9.58 10.80
CA SER A 140 11.82 9.47 11.79
C SER A 140 11.65 10.77 12.55
N ALA A 141 10.45 11.32 12.50
CA ALA A 141 10.09 12.43 13.38
C ALA A 141 10.11 12.01 14.86
N ASP A 142 9.72 10.76 15.19
CA ASP A 142 9.82 10.24 16.56
C ASP A 142 11.27 10.30 17.09
N ALA A 143 12.26 9.92 16.27
CA ALA A 143 13.66 9.98 16.65
C ALA A 143 14.14 11.43 16.84
N LEU A 144 13.74 12.35 15.95
CA LEU A 144 14.08 13.76 16.08
C LEU A 144 13.49 14.37 17.37
N LEU A 145 12.23 14.05 17.70
CA LEU A 145 11.57 14.47 18.93
C LEU A 145 12.20 13.83 20.18
N SER A 146 12.77 12.64 20.04
CA SER A 146 13.49 11.93 21.11
C SER A 146 14.93 12.42 21.33
N GLY A 147 15.36 13.48 20.64
CA GLY A 147 16.64 14.14 20.84
C GLY A 147 17.79 13.65 19.96
N TYR A 148 17.51 12.85 18.92
CA TYR A 148 18.53 12.46 17.95
C TYR A 148 18.96 13.67 17.12
N SER A 149 20.24 13.74 16.75
CA SER A 149 20.74 14.80 15.89
C SER A 149 20.20 14.67 14.46
N ILE A 150 20.01 15.79 13.77
CA ILE A 150 19.54 15.82 12.37
C ILE A 150 20.46 14.98 11.47
N ALA A 151 21.78 15.00 11.73
CA ALA A 151 22.75 14.20 10.98
C ALA A 151 22.57 12.68 11.19
N ALA A 152 22.18 12.25 12.40
CA ALA A 152 21.89 10.84 12.68
C ALA A 152 20.55 10.41 12.04
N VAL A 153 19.55 11.28 12.03
CA VAL A 153 18.24 11.00 11.42
C VAL A 153 18.31 11.00 9.89
N LEU A 154 19.08 11.90 9.28
CA LEU A 154 19.18 12.06 7.81
C LEU A 154 20.34 11.30 7.17
N GLY A 155 21.18 10.60 7.96
CA GLY A 155 22.42 9.91 7.58
C GLY A 155 22.84 9.99 6.11
N LEU A 156 23.97 10.63 5.79
CA LEU A 156 24.43 10.97 4.42
C LEU A 156 24.38 9.85 3.35
N GLU A 157 24.37 8.57 3.74
CA GLU A 157 24.16 7.41 2.85
C GLU A 157 22.69 7.26 2.36
N MET A 158 21.77 8.02 2.94
CA MET A 158 20.32 8.01 2.70
C MET A 158 19.94 8.46 1.29
N TRP A 159 20.75 9.33 0.68
CA TRP A 159 20.46 9.90 -0.64
C TRP A 159 20.40 8.84 -1.74
N VAL A 160 21.21 7.79 -1.65
CA VAL A 160 21.20 6.70 -2.65
C VAL A 160 19.89 5.92 -2.61
N LEU A 161 19.36 5.65 -1.42
CA LEU A 161 18.09 4.94 -1.24
C LEU A 161 16.89 5.81 -1.62
N LEU A 162 16.93 7.09 -1.29
CA LEU A 162 15.92 8.07 -1.71
C LEU A 162 15.90 8.21 -3.24
N LEU A 163 17.06 8.32 -3.87
CA LEU A 163 17.19 8.38 -5.33
C LEU A 163 16.70 7.09 -6.00
N ALA A 164 17.03 5.92 -5.44
CA ALA A 164 16.56 4.64 -5.96
C ALA A 164 15.02 4.50 -5.85
N ALA A 165 14.43 4.90 -4.73
CA ALA A 165 12.98 4.88 -4.53
C ALA A 165 12.26 5.85 -5.48
N VAL A 166 12.79 7.07 -5.63
CA VAL A 166 12.28 8.06 -6.57
C VAL A 166 12.40 7.55 -8.01
N ALA A 167 13.54 6.97 -8.39
CA ALA A 167 13.75 6.38 -9.71
C ALA A 167 12.74 5.24 -9.97
N ALA A 168 12.52 4.35 -8.99
CA ALA A 168 11.52 3.29 -9.12
C ALA A 168 10.09 3.84 -9.29
N MET A 169 9.74 4.93 -8.59
CA MET A 169 8.47 5.65 -8.76
C MET A 169 8.31 6.23 -10.17
N PHE A 170 9.36 6.87 -10.69
CA PHE A 170 9.37 7.40 -12.05
C PHE A 170 9.24 6.28 -13.08
N VAL A 171 10.02 5.19 -12.93
CA VAL A 171 9.93 4.01 -13.80
C VAL A 171 8.51 3.45 -13.80
N TRP A 172 7.89 3.27 -12.62
CA TRP A 172 6.51 2.80 -12.50
C TRP A 172 5.52 3.70 -13.23
N THR A 173 5.68 5.01 -13.10
CA THR A 173 4.79 6.00 -13.75
C THR A 173 4.93 5.94 -15.27
N ILE A 174 6.18 5.90 -15.77
CA ILE A 174 6.49 5.78 -17.20
C ILE A 174 5.91 4.48 -17.76
N VAL A 175 6.12 3.35 -17.08
CA VAL A 175 5.59 2.04 -17.53
C VAL A 175 4.07 2.08 -17.63
N ASN A 176 3.38 2.69 -16.66
CA ASN A 176 1.92 2.81 -16.70
C ASN A 176 1.42 3.69 -17.84
N GLU A 177 2.09 4.81 -18.12
CA GLU A 177 1.76 5.67 -19.26
C GLU A 177 2.02 4.94 -20.60
N MET A 178 3.13 4.23 -20.71
CA MET A 178 3.43 3.42 -21.90
C MET A 178 2.39 2.33 -22.12
N GLN A 179 1.91 1.67 -21.07
CA GLN A 179 0.83 0.69 -21.16
C GLN A 179 -0.49 1.34 -21.60
N ALA A 180 -0.81 2.53 -21.09
CA ALA A 180 -2.00 3.27 -21.50
C ALA A 180 -1.96 3.61 -23.01
N ILE A 181 -0.84 4.18 -23.48
CA ILE A 181 -0.64 4.53 -24.90
C ILE A 181 -0.67 3.27 -25.78
N SER A 182 -0.04 2.18 -25.35
CA SER A 182 -0.03 0.90 -26.08
C SER A 182 -1.45 0.33 -26.25
N ASN A 183 -2.27 0.41 -25.20
CA ASN A 183 -3.65 -0.05 -25.25
C ASN A 183 -4.52 0.83 -26.16
N GLU A 184 -4.33 2.15 -26.13
CA GLU A 184 -5.01 3.08 -27.05
C GLU A 184 -4.64 2.81 -28.50
N MET A 185 -3.34 2.64 -28.81
CA MET A 185 -2.88 2.27 -30.15
C MET A 185 -3.49 0.95 -30.60
N ARG A 186 -3.47 -0.09 -29.77
CA ARG A 186 -4.10 -1.38 -30.11
C ARG A 186 -5.59 -1.23 -30.44
N SER A 187 -6.32 -0.44 -29.64
CA SER A 187 -7.74 -0.16 -29.90
C SER A 187 -8.00 0.66 -31.17
N PHE A 188 -7.03 1.47 -31.61
CA PHE A 188 -7.12 2.22 -32.86
C PHE A 188 -6.99 1.28 -34.06
N TRP A 189 -6.01 0.38 -34.02
CA TRP A 189 -5.78 -0.63 -35.07
C TRP A 189 -6.90 -1.66 -35.18
N GLU A 190 -7.57 -2.02 -34.09
CA GLU A 190 -8.73 -2.94 -34.12
C GLU A 190 -10.01 -2.29 -34.68
N ARG A 191 -10.06 -0.95 -34.78
CA ARG A 191 -11.22 -0.18 -35.26
C ARG A 191 -11.10 0.30 -36.72
N GLY A 192 -9.92 0.18 -37.32
CA GLY A 192 -9.65 0.56 -38.72
C GLY A 192 -9.57 -0.66 -39.63
#